data_AF-A0A176S4T8-F1
#
_entry.id   AF-A0A176S4T8-F1
#
_cell.length_a   1.000
_cell.length_b   1.000
_cell.length_c   1.000
_cell.angle_alpha   90.00
_cell.angle_beta   90.00
_cell.angle_gamma   90.00
#
_symmetry.space_group_name_H-M   'P 1'
#
loop_
_entity.id
_entity.type
_entity.pdbx_description
1 polymer ?
#
loop_
_entity_poly.entity_id
_entity_poly.type
_entity_poly.pdbx_seq_one_letter_code
_entity_poly.pdbx_strand_id
1 'polypeptide(L)' 'MEYDLSVINAEQTFFHPASKVSQIMKLVGLKYDKHLSEVERITSHITFDDIVDVIMSDDKRCESFKSFCDDLIEY' A
#
# COMPACT_ATOMS: atom_id res chain seq x y z
N MET A 1 16.99 6.96 18.53
CA MET A 1 16.60 5.61 18.95
C MET A 1 16.90 4.74 17.75
N GLU A 2 17.92 3.90 17.85
CA GLU A 2 18.41 3.08 16.74
C GLU A 2 17.59 1.78 16.70
N TYR A 3 16.95 1.47 15.58
CA TYR A 3 16.08 0.32 15.45
C TYR A 3 16.84 -0.82 14.77
N ASP A 4 16.98 -1.94 15.48
CA ASP A 4 17.60 -3.15 14.95
C ASP A 4 16.58 -3.96 14.14
N LEU A 5 16.68 -3.85 12.82
CA LEU A 5 15.80 -4.54 11.86
C LEU A 5 16.05 -6.05 11.78
N SER A 6 17.11 -6.57 12.41
CA SER A 6 17.34 -8.01 12.52
C SER A 6 16.51 -8.66 13.63
N VAL A 7 16.00 -7.84 14.56
CA VAL A 7 15.19 -8.28 15.71
C VAL A 7 13.74 -7.82 15.56
N ILE A 8 13.51 -6.67 14.92
CA ILE A 8 12.20 -6.06 14.76
C ILE A 8 11.66 -6.39 13.37
N ASN A 9 10.57 -7.15 13.31
CA ASN A 9 9.82 -7.29 12.06
C ASN A 9 9.14 -5.94 11.75
N ALA A 10 9.74 -5.16 10.87
CA ALA A 10 9.28 -3.80 10.55
C ALA A 10 7.87 -3.79 9.93
N GLU A 11 7.55 -4.81 9.13
CA GLU A 11 6.21 -5.03 8.57
C GLU A 11 5.18 -5.15 9.69
N GLN A 12 5.51 -5.94 10.72
CA GLN A 12 4.62 -6.13 11.86
C GLN A 12 4.63 -4.97 12.87
N THR A 13 5.71 -4.21 12.96
CA THR A 13 5.89 -3.25 14.06
C THR A 13 5.52 -1.83 13.66
N PHE A 14 5.82 -1.43 12.42
CA PHE A 14 5.67 -0.05 11.95
C PHE A 14 4.75 0.07 10.74
N PHE A 15 4.78 -0.95 9.88
CA PHE A 15 4.16 -0.88 8.57
C PHE A 15 2.90 -1.70 8.43
N HIS A 16 2.21 -2.15 9.50
CA HIS A 16 0.93 -2.89 9.38
C HIS A 16 -0.08 -2.09 8.53
N PRO A 17 -0.19 -2.33 7.21
CA PRO A 17 -0.91 -1.41 6.34
C PRO A 17 -2.40 -1.52 6.66
N ALA A 18 -2.86 -2.74 6.97
CA ALA A 18 -4.21 -3.03 7.42
C ALA A 18 -4.62 -2.23 8.67
N SER A 19 -3.71 -1.99 9.62
CA SER A 19 -4.02 -1.22 10.83
C SER A 19 -4.17 0.28 10.51
N LYS A 20 -3.26 0.84 9.72
CA LYS A 20 -3.35 2.24 9.28
C LYS A 20 -4.55 2.48 8.37
N VAL A 21 -4.81 1.58 7.41
CA VAL A 21 -6.00 1.63 6.54
C VAL A 21 -7.28 1.48 7.35
N SER A 22 -7.31 0.61 8.36
CA SER A 22 -8.45 0.50 9.28
C SER A 22 -8.69 1.79 10.07
N GLN A 23 -7.62 2.46 10.53
CA GLN A 23 -7.74 3.76 11.20
C GLN A 23 -8.27 4.84 10.24
N ILE A 24 -7.75 4.93 9.02
CA ILE A 24 -8.22 5.88 8.00
C ILE A 24 -9.70 5.62 7.66
N MET A 25 -10.08 4.37 7.44
CA MET A 25 -11.47 3.98 7.16
C MET A 25 -12.39 4.35 8.33
N LYS A 26 -11.95 4.13 9.58
CA LYS A 26 -12.71 4.52 10.78
C LYS A 26 -12.93 6.03 10.86
N LEU A 27 -11.96 6.85 10.45
CA LEU A 27 -12.10 8.32 10.44
C LEU A 27 -13.22 8.80 9.51
N VAL A 28 -13.53 8.06 8.45
CA VAL A 28 -14.63 8.35 7.52
C VAL A 28 -15.91 7.54 7.81
N GLY A 29 -15.99 6.90 8.98
CA GLY A 29 -17.15 6.09 9.40
C GLY A 29 -17.29 4.74 8.68
N LEU A 30 -16.24 4.29 7.99
CA LEU A 30 -16.18 3.01 7.29
C LEU A 30 -15.38 1.98 8.10
N LYS A 31 -15.65 0.70 7.88
CA LYS A 31 -14.88 -0.40 8.49
C LYS A 31 -14.03 -1.07 7.42
N TYR A 32 -12.72 -1.14 7.62
CA TYR A 32 -11.89 -2.07 6.87
C TYR A 32 -12.17 -3.48 7.39
N ASP A 33 -13.10 -4.19 6.74
CA ASP A 33 -13.51 -5.55 7.08
C ASP A 33 -12.81 -6.63 6.27
N LYS A 34 -11.97 -6.21 5.31
CA LYS A 34 -11.31 -7.11 4.37
C LYS A 34 -10.28 -7.96 5.09
N HIS A 35 -10.49 -9.26 5.02
CA HIS A 35 -9.51 -10.22 5.52
C HIS A 35 -8.26 -10.17 4.64
N LEU A 36 -7.07 -10.40 5.22
CA LEU A 36 -5.80 -10.38 4.46
C LEU A 36 -5.90 -11.27 3.21
N SER A 37 -6.49 -12.45 3.33
CA SER A 37 -6.69 -13.36 2.20
C SER A 37 -7.59 -12.80 1.09
N GLU A 38 -8.53 -11.90 1.40
CA GLU A 38 -9.32 -11.21 0.37
C GLU A 38 -8.49 -10.16 -0.36
N VAL A 39 -7.67 -9.42 0.39
CA VAL A 39 -6.75 -8.43 -0.17
C VAL A 39 -5.73 -9.13 -1.07
N GLU A 40 -5.07 -10.17 -0.56
CA GLU A 40 -4.12 -11.00 -1.31
C GLU A 40 -4.75 -11.58 -2.57
N ARG A 41 -5.98 -12.09 -2.50
CA ARG A 41 -6.68 -12.62 -3.67
C ARG A 41 -6.94 -11.55 -4.73
N ILE A 42 -7.23 -10.32 -4.33
CA ILE A 42 -7.45 -9.22 -5.28
C ILE A 42 -6.12 -8.76 -5.87
N THR A 43 -5.11 -8.57 -5.02
CA THR A 43 -3.81 -8.03 -5.44
C THR A 43 -2.93 -9.06 -6.14
N SER A 44 -3.16 -10.36 -5.94
CA SER A 44 -2.37 -11.43 -6.60
C SER A 44 -2.50 -11.45 -8.11
N HIS A 45 -3.52 -10.80 -8.65
CA HIS A 45 -3.71 -10.64 -10.09
C HIS A 45 -2.93 -9.46 -10.68
N ILE A 46 -2.40 -8.56 -9.84
CA ILE A 46 -1.63 -7.40 -10.27
C ILE A 46 -0.20 -7.85 -10.54
N THR A 47 0.24 -7.67 -11.77
CA THR A 47 1.61 -7.95 -12.21
C THR A 47 2.47 -6.69 -12.19
N PHE A 48 3.78 -6.86 -12.34
CA PHE A 48 4.68 -5.73 -12.50
C PHE A 48 4.36 -4.91 -13.76
N ASP A 49 4.00 -5.57 -14.85
CA ASP A 49 3.67 -4.90 -16.11
C ASP A 49 2.40 -4.03 -15.94
N ASP A 50 1.40 -4.49 -15.17
CA ASP A 50 0.21 -3.68 -14.86
C ASP A 50 0.59 -2.39 -14.10
N ILE A 51 1.59 -2.45 -13.22
CA ILE A 51 2.09 -1.28 -12.49
C ILE A 51 2.78 -0.32 -13.47
N VAL A 52 3.64 -0.83 -14.36
CA VAL A 52 4.33 -0.02 -15.38
C VAL A 52 3.32 0.64 -16.31
N ASP A 53 2.33 -0.09 -16.79
CA ASP A 53 1.29 0.42 -17.67
C ASP A 53 0.51 1.55 -17.01
N VAL A 54 0.18 1.42 -15.73
CA VAL A 54 -0.49 2.48 -14.96
C VAL A 54 0.40 3.71 -14.81
N ILE A 55 1.69 3.54 -14.52
CA ILE A 55 2.64 4.65 -14.35
C ILE A 55 2.82 5.41 -15.66
N MET A 56 2.97 4.68 -16.79
CA MET A 56 3.24 5.25 -18.11
C MET A 56 1.98 5.75 -18.84
N SER A 57 0.80 5.38 -18.36
CA SER A 57 -0.47 5.81 -18.93
C SER A 57 -0.71 7.31 -18.69
N ASP A 58 -1.35 8.01 -19.62
CA ASP A 58 -1.83 9.39 -19.41
C ASP A 58 -3.16 9.45 -18.63
N ASP A 59 -3.68 8.30 -18.19
CA ASP A 59 -4.94 8.22 -17.45
C ASP A 59 -4.81 8.76 -16.02
N LYS A 60 -5.72 9.67 -15.64
CA LYS A 60 -5.75 10.34 -14.33
C LYS A 60 -6.42 9.53 -13.22
N ARG A 61 -7.02 8.38 -13.53
CA ARG A 61 -7.72 7.54 -12.53
C ARG A 61 -6.79 7.05 -11.43
N CYS A 62 -5.49 6.92 -11.71
CA CYS A 62 -4.48 6.41 -10.79
C CYS A 62 -3.45 7.48 -10.37
N GLU A 63 -3.79 8.76 -10.47
CA GLU A 63 -2.86 9.88 -10.24
C GLU A 63 -2.18 9.81 -8.86
N SER A 64 -2.92 9.47 -7.82
CA SER A 64 -2.37 9.35 -6.46
C SER A 64 -1.37 8.20 -6.31
N PHE A 65 -1.53 7.14 -7.10
CA PHE A 65 -0.58 6.02 -7.12
C PHE A 65 0.69 6.39 -7.88
N LYS A 66 0.57 7.12 -9.00
CA LYS A 66 1.72 7.66 -9.73
C LYS A 66 2.56 8.59 -8.87
N SER A 67 1.93 9.57 -8.23
CA SER A 67 2.62 10.49 -7.31
C SER A 67 3.34 9.75 -6.19
N PHE A 68 2.74 8.68 -5.65
CA PHE A 68 3.41 7.84 -4.66
C PHE A 68 4.63 7.10 -5.21
N CYS A 69 4.56 6.59 -6.45
CA CYS A 69 5.71 5.97 -7.11
C CYS A 69 6.82 6.98 -7.42
N ASP A 70 6.47 8.20 -7.82
CA ASP A 70 7.43 9.27 -8.05
C ASP A 70 8.17 9.63 -6.75
N ASP A 71 7.43 9.79 -5.64
CA ASP A 71 8.00 10.05 -4.31
C ASP A 71 8.98 8.95 -3.84
N LEU A 72 8.78 7.71 -4.30
CA LEU A 72 9.67 6.57 -3.99
C LEU A 72 10.97 6.58 -4.80
N ILE A 73 10.95 7.13 -6.02
CA ILE A 73 12.12 7.19 -6.92
C ILE A 73 13.00 8.41 -6.58
N GLU A 74 12.44 9.47 -5.99
CA GLU A 74 13.18 10.66 -5.56
C GLU A 74 14.00 10.48 -4.26
N TYR A 75 13.93 9.31 -3.61
CA TYR A 75 14.70 8.93 -2.41
C TYR A 75 15.86 7.97 -2.70
#